data_AF-F9PQK4-F1
#
_entry.id   AF-F9PQK4-F1
#
_cell.length_a   1.000
_cell.length_b   1.000
_cell.length_c   1.000
_cell.angle_alpha   90.00
_cell.angle_beta   90.00
_cell.angle_gamma   90.00
#
_symmetry.space_group_name_H-M   'P 1'
#
loop_
_entity.id
_entity.type
_entity.pdbx_description
1 polymer ?
#
loop_
_entity_poly.entity_id
_entity_poly.type
_entity_poly.pdbx_seq_one_letter_code
_entity_poly.pdbx_strand_id
1 'polypeptide(L)'
;MEGFLVQIEKRKKGCKFCSESGSGEFTTKRKSITEQLNAQIKFLKDKDKYNGYIAYFQSYTNTFLPMEELRKMYYEAINFPNVKVLSIATRADCFNEEIYNLLAELNEKIEVWIELGLQSSNENTRNNMNIGYSTETFENCVKRLKELNIKTIFHIIFGLPNETKKIIKIQLIM
;
A
#
# COMPACT_ATOMS: atom_id res chain seq x y z
N MET A 1 24.65 0.69 -15.84
CA MET A 1 24.20 -0.71 -15.82
C MET A 1 24.37 -1.38 -14.45
N GLU A 2 25.48 -1.14 -13.73
CA GLU A 2 25.72 -1.74 -12.41
C GLU A 2 24.70 -1.31 -11.32
N GLY A 3 24.28 -0.04 -11.30
CA GLY A 3 23.30 0.44 -10.32
C GLY A 3 21.91 -0.20 -10.43
N PHE A 4 21.48 -0.58 -11.64
CA PHE A 4 20.18 -1.18 -11.90
C PHE A 4 20.11 -2.64 -11.41
N LEU A 5 21.19 -3.41 -11.62
CA LEU A 5 21.29 -4.80 -11.17
C LEU A 5 21.35 -4.89 -9.63
N VAL A 6 22.06 -3.98 -8.96
CA VAL A 6 22.11 -3.88 -7.49
C VAL A 6 20.74 -3.59 -6.89
N GLN A 7 19.93 -2.77 -7.55
CA GLN A 7 18.57 -2.44 -7.09
C GLN A 7 17.61 -3.63 -7.23
N ILE A 8 17.78 -4.44 -8.29
CA ILE A 8 17.03 -5.69 -8.50
C ILE A 8 17.40 -6.75 -7.46
N GLU A 9 18.67 -6.91 -7.10
CA GLU A 9 19.08 -7.86 -6.04
C GLU A 9 18.56 -7.45 -4.66
N LYS A 10 18.56 -6.15 -4.34
CA LYS A 10 17.98 -5.62 -3.11
C LYS A 10 16.48 -5.89 -3.00
N ARG A 11 15.72 -5.81 -4.10
CA ARG A 11 14.29 -6.17 -4.14
C ARG A 11 14.03 -7.61 -3.73
N LYS A 12 14.92 -8.56 -4.06
CA LYS A 12 14.73 -10.00 -3.74
C LYS A 12 14.82 -10.31 -2.24
N LYS A 13 15.49 -9.47 -1.43
CA LYS A 13 15.64 -9.70 0.03
C LYS A 13 14.51 -9.09 0.87
N GLY A 14 13.66 -8.24 0.29
CA GLY A 14 12.63 -7.51 1.02
C GLY A 14 13.19 -6.52 2.06
N CYS A 15 12.29 -5.81 2.75
CA CYS A 15 12.71 -4.91 3.84
C CYS A 15 13.21 -5.73 5.04
N LYS A 16 14.29 -5.29 5.71
CA LYS A 16 14.91 -6.05 6.82
C LYS A 16 14.01 -6.29 8.04
N PHE A 17 12.95 -5.50 8.20
CA PHE A 17 11.99 -5.60 9.29
C PHE A 17 10.73 -6.39 8.91
N CYS A 18 10.56 -6.78 7.64
CA CYS A 18 9.41 -7.55 7.19
C CYS A 18 9.61 -9.05 7.43
N SER A 19 8.51 -9.79 7.61
CA SER A 19 8.54 -11.25 7.56
C SER A 19 8.81 -11.75 6.13
N GLU A 20 9.05 -13.05 5.96
CA GLU A 20 9.18 -13.68 4.62
C GLU A 20 7.92 -13.49 3.75
N SER A 21 6.75 -13.36 4.37
CA SER A 21 5.47 -13.07 3.71
C SER A 21 5.21 -11.57 3.53
N GLY A 22 6.20 -10.73 3.81
CA GLY A 22 6.03 -9.28 3.89
C GLY A 22 5.18 -8.91 5.11
N SER A 23 4.24 -7.99 4.92
CA SER A 23 3.24 -7.68 5.95
C SER A 23 2.00 -8.59 5.86
N GLY A 24 1.94 -9.57 4.95
CA GLY A 24 0.73 -10.36 4.63
C GLY A 24 0.53 -11.64 5.44
N GLU A 25 1.19 -11.79 6.59
CA GLU A 25 1.31 -13.06 7.33
C GLU A 25 -0.02 -13.64 7.85
N PHE A 26 -1.05 -12.81 7.94
CA PHE A 26 -2.40 -13.20 8.39
C PHE A 26 -3.44 -13.24 7.26
N THR A 27 -3.00 -13.21 5.99
CA THR A 27 -3.92 -13.21 4.85
C THR A 27 -4.46 -14.62 4.58
N THR A 28 -5.78 -14.73 4.39
CA THR A 28 -6.40 -16.00 4.03
C THR A 28 -6.26 -16.23 2.52
N LYS A 29 -5.74 -17.39 2.10
CA LYS A 29 -5.77 -17.75 0.68
C LYS A 29 -7.12 -18.39 0.30
N ARG A 30 -7.57 -18.16 -0.95
CA ARG A 30 -8.55 -18.96 -1.71
C ARG A 30 -10.06 -18.62 -1.59
N LYS A 31 -10.43 -17.35 -1.45
CA LYS A 31 -11.84 -16.93 -1.53
C LYS A 31 -11.98 -15.69 -2.41
N SER A 32 -13.13 -15.50 -3.05
CA SER A 32 -13.41 -14.25 -3.78
C SER A 32 -13.43 -13.05 -2.82
N ILE A 33 -13.30 -11.83 -3.34
CA ILE A 33 -13.33 -10.63 -2.48
C ILE A 33 -14.67 -10.55 -1.73
N THR A 34 -15.77 -10.87 -2.42
CA THR A 34 -17.13 -10.95 -1.86
C THR A 34 -17.20 -11.93 -0.69
N GLU A 35 -16.61 -13.11 -0.82
CA GLU A 35 -16.59 -14.12 0.25
C GLU A 35 -15.75 -13.67 1.45
N GLN A 36 -14.61 -13.01 1.20
CA GLN A 36 -13.77 -12.44 2.25
C GLN A 36 -14.49 -11.34 3.03
N LEU A 37 -15.14 -10.41 2.31
CA LEU A 37 -15.93 -9.33 2.91
C LEU A 37 -17.10 -9.87 3.75
N ASN A 38 -17.88 -10.80 3.20
CA ASN A 38 -18.98 -11.44 3.93
C ASN A 38 -18.51 -12.14 5.22
N ALA A 39 -17.38 -12.85 5.16
CA ALA A 39 -16.83 -13.54 6.33
C ALA A 39 -16.44 -12.54 7.43
N GLN A 40 -15.78 -11.43 7.07
CA GLN A 40 -15.38 -10.41 8.04
C GLN A 40 -16.56 -9.63 8.60
N ILE A 41 -17.56 -9.31 7.79
CA ILE A 41 -18.81 -8.67 8.27
C ILE A 41 -19.50 -9.59 9.27
N LYS A 42 -19.61 -10.89 8.97
CA LYS A 42 -20.19 -11.87 9.89
C LYS A 42 -19.41 -12.00 11.20
N PHE A 43 -18.08 -11.89 11.15
CA PHE A 43 -17.23 -11.88 12.35
C PHE A 43 -17.43 -10.62 13.20
N LEU A 44 -17.70 -9.49 12.56
CA LEU A 44 -17.89 -8.19 13.23
C LEU A 44 -19.35 -7.92 13.64
N LYS A 45 -20.29 -8.85 13.37
CA LYS A 45 -21.75 -8.66 13.53
C LYS A 45 -22.18 -8.14 14.90
N ASP A 46 -21.48 -8.48 15.98
CA ASP A 46 -21.87 -8.08 17.34
C ASP A 46 -21.51 -6.61 17.66
N LYS A 47 -20.86 -5.91 16.71
CA LYS A 47 -20.48 -4.49 16.80
C LYS A 47 -21.40 -3.58 15.97
N ASP A 48 -22.65 -4.03 15.78
CA ASP A 48 -23.74 -3.66 14.85
C ASP A 48 -24.14 -2.17 14.71
N LYS A 49 -23.17 -1.26 14.63
CA LYS A 49 -23.37 0.20 14.45
C LYS A 49 -22.70 0.74 13.18
N TYR A 50 -22.46 -0.13 12.19
CA TYR A 50 -21.65 0.24 11.02
C TYR A 50 -22.50 0.86 9.92
N ASN A 51 -22.24 2.13 9.60
CA ASN A 51 -22.85 2.85 8.46
C ASN A 51 -22.10 2.62 7.14
N GLY A 52 -21.13 1.71 7.12
CA GLY A 52 -20.33 1.39 5.93
C GLY A 52 -19.02 0.68 6.27
N TYR A 53 -18.36 0.19 5.23
CA TYR A 53 -17.11 -0.57 5.31
C TYR A 53 -16.01 0.06 4.45
N ILE A 54 -14.76 -0.13 4.87
CA ILE A 54 -13.57 0.14 4.06
C ILE A 54 -13.07 -1.21 3.55
N ALA A 55 -13.05 -1.39 2.23
CA ALA A 55 -12.41 -2.55 1.63
C ALA A 55 -10.90 -2.31 1.60
N TYR A 56 -10.18 -2.91 2.55
CA TYR A 56 -8.74 -2.74 2.70
C TYR A 56 -7.97 -3.88 2.05
N PHE A 57 -7.16 -3.56 1.05
CA PHE A 57 -6.23 -4.46 0.41
C PHE A 57 -4.84 -4.25 1.00
N GLN A 58 -4.36 -5.23 1.77
CA GLN A 58 -3.06 -5.19 2.42
C GLN A 58 -1.91 -5.44 1.43
N SER A 59 -0.70 -4.99 1.79
CA SER A 59 0.48 -5.07 0.95
C SER A 59 0.90 -6.52 0.62
N TYR A 60 1.65 -6.68 -0.48
CA TYR A 60 2.27 -7.91 -0.98
C TYR A 60 1.41 -8.84 -1.86
N THR A 61 0.11 -8.59 -2.03
CA THR A 61 -0.75 -9.45 -2.88
C THR A 61 -1.52 -8.71 -3.99
N ASN A 62 -1.55 -7.38 -4.00
CA ASN A 62 -2.57 -6.60 -4.72
C ASN A 62 -2.04 -5.62 -5.78
N THR A 63 -0.72 -5.43 -5.98
CA THR A 63 -0.21 -4.51 -7.03
C THR A 63 0.88 -5.12 -7.89
N PHE A 64 1.17 -6.40 -7.67
CA PHE A 64 2.07 -7.21 -8.51
C PHE A 64 1.32 -8.14 -9.46
N LEU A 65 -0.02 -8.19 -9.35
CA LEU A 65 -0.85 -9.03 -10.20
C LEU A 65 -1.03 -8.40 -11.59
N PRO A 66 -1.34 -9.20 -12.61
CA PRO A 66 -1.73 -8.69 -13.92
C PRO A 66 -2.88 -7.67 -13.81
N MET A 67 -2.84 -6.66 -14.68
CA MET A 67 -3.79 -5.53 -14.66
C MET A 67 -5.27 -6.00 -14.69
N GLU A 68 -5.59 -7.03 -15.46
CA GLU A 68 -6.93 -7.60 -15.53
C GLU A 68 -7.41 -8.17 -14.18
N GLU A 69 -6.52 -8.82 -13.43
CA GLU A 69 -6.83 -9.36 -12.10
C GLU A 69 -7.04 -8.23 -11.08
N LEU A 70 -6.20 -7.19 -11.13
CA LEU A 70 -6.35 -5.99 -10.30
C LEU A 70 -7.69 -5.32 -10.51
N ARG A 71 -8.04 -5.07 -11.78
CA ARG A 71 -9.31 -4.46 -12.16
C ARG A 71 -10.47 -5.30 -11.62
N LYS A 72 -10.47 -6.62 -11.86
CA LYS A 72 -11.50 -7.53 -11.36
C LYS A 72 -11.64 -7.47 -9.84
N MET A 73 -10.54 -7.55 -9.10
CA MET A 73 -10.55 -7.56 -7.63
C MET A 73 -11.06 -6.24 -7.03
N TYR A 74 -10.59 -5.10 -7.55
CA TYR A 74 -11.04 -3.79 -7.06
C TYR A 74 -12.50 -3.53 -7.43
N TYR A 75 -12.93 -3.87 -8.64
CA TYR A 75 -14.33 -3.74 -9.02
C TYR A 75 -15.25 -4.66 -8.21
N GLU A 76 -14.81 -5.87 -7.86
CA GLU A 76 -15.57 -6.73 -6.95
C GLU A 76 -15.73 -6.08 -5.57
N ALA A 77 -14.69 -5.41 -5.06
CA ALA A 77 -14.74 -4.72 -3.76
C ALA A 77 -15.67 -3.51 -3.76
N ILE A 78 -15.54 -2.60 -4.72
CA ILE A 78 -16.30 -1.33 -4.71
C ILE A 78 -17.80 -1.56 -4.97
N ASN A 79 -18.15 -2.63 -5.67
CA ASN A 79 -19.55 -2.99 -5.95
C ASN A 79 -20.18 -3.80 -4.81
N PHE A 80 -19.42 -4.16 -3.77
CA PHE A 80 -19.96 -4.86 -2.62
C PHE A 80 -20.86 -3.92 -1.78
N PRO A 81 -22.06 -4.36 -1.34
CA PRO A 81 -22.98 -3.52 -0.59
C PRO A 81 -22.34 -2.88 0.65
N ASN A 82 -22.58 -1.58 0.84
CA ASN A 82 -22.12 -0.79 1.97
C ASN A 82 -20.59 -0.59 2.07
N VAL A 83 -19.79 -0.99 1.08
CA VAL A 83 -18.42 -0.49 0.95
C VAL A 83 -18.47 1.00 0.56
N LYS A 84 -17.73 1.84 1.30
CA LYS A 84 -17.70 3.30 1.12
C LYS A 84 -16.32 3.82 0.71
N VAL A 85 -15.27 3.06 0.99
CA VAL A 85 -13.88 3.40 0.66
C VAL A 85 -13.16 2.16 0.18
N LEU A 86 -12.37 2.31 -0.88
CA LEU A 86 -11.36 1.34 -1.28
C LEU A 86 -9.99 1.83 -0.77
N SER A 87 -9.38 1.11 0.16
CA SER A 87 -8.02 1.42 0.63
C SER A 87 -7.03 0.36 0.14
N ILE A 88 -5.96 0.79 -0.53
CA ILE A 88 -4.96 -0.11 -1.12
C ILE A 88 -3.59 0.24 -0.52
N ALA A 89 -3.05 -0.67 0.29
CA ALA A 89 -1.67 -0.60 0.76
C ALA A 89 -0.73 -1.21 -0.28
N THR A 90 0.27 -0.43 -0.69
CA THR A 90 1.23 -0.82 -1.72
C THR A 90 2.58 -0.09 -1.56
N ARG A 91 3.50 -0.32 -2.50
CA ARG A 91 4.80 0.34 -2.57
C ARG A 91 4.79 1.39 -3.68
N ALA A 92 5.49 2.50 -3.45
CA ALA A 92 5.60 3.58 -4.43
C ALA A 92 6.25 3.14 -5.75
N ASP A 93 7.04 2.07 -5.74
CA ASP A 93 7.72 1.52 -6.93
C ASP A 93 6.89 0.47 -7.70
N CYS A 94 5.63 0.26 -7.32
CA CYS A 94 4.67 -0.60 -8.03
C CYS A 94 3.84 0.16 -9.08
N PHE A 95 3.91 1.48 -9.14
CA PHE A 95 3.03 2.26 -10.00
C PHE A 95 3.57 2.40 -11.43
N ASN A 96 2.67 2.20 -12.39
CA ASN A 96 2.83 2.56 -13.79
C ASN A 96 1.59 3.32 -14.27
N GLU A 97 1.58 3.77 -15.52
CA GLU A 97 0.47 4.55 -16.06
C GLU A 97 -0.87 3.78 -16.06
N GLU A 98 -0.84 2.47 -16.29
CA GLU A 98 -2.06 1.64 -16.23
C GLU A 98 -2.68 1.62 -14.83
N ILE A 99 -1.85 1.53 -13.78
CA ILE A 99 -2.30 1.58 -12.39
C ILE A 99 -2.84 2.97 -12.06
N TYR A 100 -2.17 4.04 -12.46
CA TYR A 100 -2.68 5.40 -12.23
C TYR A 100 -4.04 5.62 -12.90
N ASN A 101 -4.20 5.15 -14.14
CA ASN A 101 -5.46 5.25 -14.87
C ASN A 101 -6.58 4.45 -14.19
N LEU A 102 -6.30 3.23 -13.75
CA LEU A 102 -7.26 2.43 -12.99
C LEU A 102 -7.69 3.12 -11.69
N LEU A 103 -6.74 3.66 -10.94
CA LEU A 103 -7.03 4.31 -9.67
C LEU A 103 -7.84 5.60 -9.88
N ALA A 104 -7.57 6.36 -10.93
CA ALA A 104 -8.38 7.50 -11.33
C ALA A 104 -9.82 7.08 -11.64
N GLU A 105 -9.99 6.05 -12.48
CA GLU A 105 -11.29 5.48 -12.84
C GLU A 105 -12.09 5.00 -11.62
N LEU A 106 -11.42 4.38 -10.64
CA LEU A 106 -12.04 3.93 -9.39
C LEU A 106 -12.41 5.11 -8.49
N ASN A 107 -11.55 6.14 -8.41
CA ASN A 107 -11.76 7.31 -7.56
C ASN A 107 -12.94 8.19 -8.03
N GLU A 108 -13.36 8.06 -9.29
CA GLU A 108 -14.62 8.65 -9.79
C GLU A 108 -15.87 7.94 -9.27
N LYS A 109 -15.75 6.68 -8.83
CA LYS A 109 -16.88 5.83 -8.41
C LYS A 109 -17.02 5.72 -6.91
N ILE A 110 -15.91 5.72 -6.19
CA ILE A 110 -15.84 5.59 -4.75
C ILE A 110 -14.60 6.33 -4.23
N GLU A 111 -14.58 6.70 -2.96
CA GLU A 111 -13.38 7.27 -2.37
C GLU A 111 -12.25 6.23 -2.33
N VAL A 112 -11.11 6.55 -2.95
CA VAL A 112 -9.92 5.69 -2.98
C VAL A 112 -8.82 6.24 -2.08
N TRP A 113 -8.28 5.39 -1.22
CA TRP A 113 -7.10 5.67 -0.40
C TRP A 113 -5.93 4.81 -0.85
N ILE A 114 -4.75 5.41 -0.93
CA ILE A 114 -3.50 4.69 -1.17
C ILE A 114 -2.61 4.81 0.05
N GLU A 115 -2.20 3.67 0.60
CA GLU A 115 -1.29 3.61 1.73
C GLU A 115 0.12 3.23 1.24
N LEU A 116 1.10 4.12 1.48
CA LEU A 116 2.47 3.96 1.03
C LEU A 116 3.43 3.84 2.22
N GLY A 117 4.29 2.83 2.18
CA GLY A 117 5.32 2.65 3.19
C GLY A 117 6.57 3.49 2.94
N LEU A 118 6.63 4.73 3.45
CA LEU A 118 7.86 5.55 3.45
C LEU A 118 8.89 5.02 4.45
N GLN A 119 8.40 4.61 5.63
CA GLN A 119 9.11 4.04 6.77
C GLN A 119 10.06 4.99 7.49
N SER A 120 10.92 5.71 6.77
CA SER A 120 11.77 6.77 7.32
C SER A 120 11.89 7.90 6.31
N SER A 121 11.87 9.16 6.75
CA SER A 121 12.16 10.28 5.84
C SER A 121 13.64 10.36 5.44
N ASN A 122 14.51 9.62 6.14
CA ASN A 122 15.93 9.60 5.86
C ASN A 122 16.29 8.48 4.87
N GLU A 123 16.77 8.87 3.68
CA GLU A 123 17.12 7.91 2.62
C GLU A 123 18.23 6.93 3.03
N ASN A 124 19.22 7.37 3.82
CA ASN A 124 20.26 6.46 4.33
C ASN A 124 19.67 5.38 5.23
N THR A 125 18.71 5.74 6.08
CA THR A 125 17.97 4.78 6.93
C THR A 125 17.16 3.81 6.08
N ARG A 126 16.43 4.31 5.06
CA ARG A 126 15.69 3.46 4.10
C ARG A 126 16.60 2.50 3.34
N ASN A 127 17.77 2.97 2.91
CA ASN A 127 18.78 2.14 2.25
C ASN A 127 19.32 1.05 3.19
N ASN A 128 19.60 1.39 4.44
CA ASN A 128 20.02 0.44 5.47
C ASN A 128 18.95 -0.61 5.74
N MET A 129 17.67 -0.26 5.66
CA MET A 129 16.52 -1.17 5.85
C MET A 129 16.11 -1.93 4.60
N ASN A 130 16.80 -1.73 3.48
CA ASN A 130 16.53 -2.40 2.21
C ASN A 130 15.11 -2.13 1.65
N ILE A 131 14.62 -0.89 1.77
CA ILE A 131 13.29 -0.51 1.24
C ILE A 131 13.19 -0.71 -0.29
N GLY A 132 14.28 -0.48 -1.02
CA GLY A 132 14.44 -0.91 -2.41
C GLY A 132 14.01 0.09 -3.50
N TYR A 133 13.65 1.33 -3.14
CA TYR A 133 13.40 2.43 -4.07
C TYR A 133 13.87 3.77 -3.48
N SER A 134 14.13 4.77 -4.33
CA SER A 134 14.70 6.06 -3.91
C SER A 134 13.66 6.97 -3.27
N THR A 135 14.09 8.10 -2.70
CA THR A 135 13.18 9.17 -2.28
C THR A 135 12.44 9.78 -3.46
N GLU A 136 13.14 9.97 -4.59
CA GLU A 136 12.54 10.49 -5.83
C GLU A 136 11.39 9.61 -6.34
N THR A 137 11.54 8.28 -6.33
CA THR A 137 10.43 7.37 -6.72
C THR A 137 9.21 7.57 -5.83
N PHE A 138 9.41 7.77 -4.53
CA PHE A 138 8.34 8.03 -3.58
C PHE A 138 7.65 9.37 -3.85
N GLU A 139 8.42 10.44 -3.98
CA GLU A 139 7.91 11.80 -4.23
C GLU A 139 7.15 11.88 -5.55
N ASN A 140 7.66 11.26 -6.61
CA ASN A 140 6.98 11.19 -7.90
C ASN A 140 5.64 10.45 -7.79
N CYS A 141 5.60 9.32 -7.07
CA CYS A 141 4.36 8.58 -6.84
C CYS A 141 3.33 9.45 -6.08
N VAL A 142 3.74 10.08 -4.99
CA VAL A 142 2.87 10.98 -4.19
C VAL A 142 2.36 12.14 -5.03
N LYS A 143 3.21 12.75 -5.85
CA LYS A 143 2.83 13.85 -6.73
C LYS A 143 1.74 13.40 -7.72
N ARG A 144 1.92 12.26 -8.38
CA ARG A 144 0.95 11.70 -9.32
C ARG A 144 -0.38 11.37 -8.64
N LEU A 145 -0.35 10.73 -7.47
CA LEU A 145 -1.57 10.46 -6.69
C LEU A 145 -2.30 11.75 -6.28
N LYS A 146 -1.56 12.80 -5.92
CA LYS A 146 -2.13 14.12 -5.62
C LYS A 146 -2.79 14.76 -6.84
N GLU A 147 -2.17 14.67 -8.02
CA GLU A 147 -2.76 15.15 -9.29
C GLU A 147 -4.09 14.46 -9.61
N LEU A 148 -4.25 13.19 -9.19
CA LEU A 148 -5.48 12.41 -9.35
C LEU A 148 -6.51 12.62 -8.22
N ASN A 149 -6.26 13.55 -7.28
CA ASN A 149 -7.08 13.78 -6.09
C ASN A 149 -7.30 12.51 -5.23
N ILE A 150 -6.29 11.64 -5.16
CA ILE A 150 -6.34 10.41 -4.37
C ILE A 150 -5.78 10.68 -2.98
N LYS A 151 -6.54 10.30 -1.94
CA LYS A 151 -6.08 10.42 -0.55
C LYS A 151 -4.92 9.45 -0.32
N THR A 152 -3.82 9.97 0.20
CA THR A 152 -2.61 9.17 0.41
C THR A 152 -2.24 9.15 1.89
N ILE A 153 -1.94 7.96 2.40
CA ILE A 153 -1.56 7.70 3.80
C ILE A 153 -0.12 7.20 3.80
N PHE A 154 0.73 7.73 4.69
CA PHE A 154 2.12 7.29 4.80
C PHE A 154 2.31 6.44 6.05
N HIS A 155 2.94 5.27 5.88
CA HIS A 155 3.39 4.46 7.01
C HIS A 155 4.83 4.80 7.35
N ILE A 156 5.06 4.99 8.64
CA ILE A 156 6.27 5.54 9.23
C ILE A 156 6.63 4.68 10.44
N ILE A 157 7.91 4.30 10.53
CA ILE A 157 8.46 3.57 11.68
C ILE A 157 9.44 4.50 12.37
N PHE A 158 9.27 4.68 13.67
CA PHE A 158 10.22 5.42 14.49
C PHE A 158 11.19 4.48 15.18
N GLY A 159 12.47 4.86 15.22
CA GLY A 159 13.49 4.11 15.94
C GLY A 159 14.09 2.97 15.13
N LEU A 160 14.13 3.10 13.79
CA LEU A 160 14.87 2.17 12.95
C LEU A 160 16.37 2.19 13.32
N PRO A 161 17.11 1.09 13.09
CA PRO A 161 18.53 1.03 13.42
C PRO A 161 19.32 2.22 12.88
N ASN A 162 20.07 2.87 13.78
CA ASN A 162 20.87 4.08 13.55
C ASN A 162 20.09 5.41 13.41
N GLU A 163 18.78 5.42 13.63
CA GLU A 163 18.04 6.68 13.73
C GLU A 163 18.41 7.44 15.00
N THR A 164 18.68 8.73 14.85
CA THR A 164 18.93 9.65 15.96
C THR A 164 17.66 10.43 16.31
N LYS A 165 17.60 11.00 17.52
CA LYS A 165 16.52 11.93 17.90
C LYS A 165 16.33 13.08 16.90
N LYS A 166 17.40 13.51 16.22
CA LYS A 166 17.34 14.54 15.17
C LYS A 166 16.58 14.05 13.94
N ILE A 167 16.88 12.83 13.46
CA ILE A 167 16.20 12.22 12.32
C ILE A 167 14.71 12.04 12.63
N ILE A 168 14.39 11.50 13.80
CA ILE A 168 13.01 11.30 14.25
C ILE A 168 12.25 12.63 14.31
N LYS A 169 12.86 13.71 14.81
CA LYS A 169 12.23 15.04 14.82
C LYS A 169 11.92 15.57 13.43
N ILE A 170 12.81 15.37 12.46
CA ILE A 170 12.58 15.77 11.06
C ILE A 170 11.40 14.98 10.46
N GLN A 171 11.27 13.71 10.82
CA GLN A 171 10.18 12.85 10.35
C GLN A 171 8.80 13.24 10.91
N LEU A 172 8.73 13.89 12.08
CA LEU A 172 7.48 14.35 12.69
C LEU A 172 6.91 15.64 12.09
N ILE A 173 7.71 16.39 11.33
CA ILE A 173 7.33 17.70 10.76
C ILE A 173 7.01 17.63 9.26
N MET A 174 7.04 16.43 8.68
CA MET A 174 6.65 16.14 7.30
C MET A 174 5.19 15.74 7.23
#